data_AF-A0A522MVN7-F1
#
_entry.id   AF-A0A522MVN7-F1
#
_cell.length_a   1.000
_cell.length_b   1.000
_cell.length_c   1.000
_cell.angle_alpha   90.00
_cell.angle_beta   90.00
_cell.angle_gamma   90.00
#
_symmetry.space_group_name_H-M   'P 1'
#
loop_
_entity.id
_entity.type
_entity.pdbx_description
1 polymer ?
#
loop_
_entity_poly.entity_id
_entity_poly.type
_entity_poly.pdbx_seq_one_letter_code
_entity_poly.pdbx_strand_id
1 'polypeptide(L)' 'LLVPEAARRRSLWTTRVWPGAVLAGGEIVGTWRRPKAGLTIEAWQPLRPEVRRAVEAEADALPFPGAGRSAVIWTA' A
#
# COMPACT_ATOMS: atom_id res chain seq x y z
N LEU A 1 7.29 -10.40 -15.99
CA LEU A 1 6.42 -9.22 -15.78
C LEU A 1 6.31 -8.99 -14.27
N LEU A 2 6.44 -7.73 -13.81
CA LEU A 2 6.56 -7.41 -12.38
C LEU A 2 5.22 -7.54 -11.62
N VAL A 3 4.09 -7.38 -12.32
CA VAL A 3 2.75 -7.71 -11.84
C VAL A 3 2.07 -8.55 -12.94
N PRO A 4 1.97 -9.88 -12.80
CA PRO A 4 1.46 -10.74 -13.87
C PRO A 4 -0.01 -10.48 -14.21
N GLU A 5 -0.84 -10.29 -13.19
CA GLU A 5 -2.30 -10.17 -13.33
C GLU A 5 -2.70 -8.82 -13.95
N ALA A 6 -3.46 -8.85 -15.04
CA ALA A 6 -3.85 -7.64 -15.77
C ALA A 6 -4.78 -6.70 -14.98
N ALA A 7 -5.59 -7.22 -14.05
CA ALA A 7 -6.43 -6.39 -13.19
C ALA A 7 -5.59 -5.57 -12.20
N ARG A 8 -4.64 -6.23 -11.51
CA ARG A 8 -3.68 -5.61 -10.58
C ARG A 8 -2.79 -4.56 -11.26
N ARG A 9 -2.40 -4.81 -12.51
CA ARG A 9 -1.68 -3.81 -13.32
C ARG A 9 -2.50 -2.55 -13.57
N ARG A 10 -3.78 -2.70 -13.87
CA ARG A 10 -4.69 -1.58 -14.12
C ARG A 10 -4.98 -0.77 -12.86
N SER A 11 -5.01 -1.39 -11.68
CA SER A 11 -5.19 -0.67 -10.42
C SER A 11 -3.93 0.09 -9.99
N LEU A 12 -2.74 -0.44 -10.29
CA LEU A 12 -1.46 0.23 -10.00
C LEU A 12 -1.12 1.34 -11.00
N TRP A 13 -1.26 1.09 -12.30
CA TRP A 13 -0.94 2.04 -13.36
C TRP A 13 -2.18 2.69 -13.92
N THR A 14 -2.78 3.59 -13.16
CA THR A 14 -3.94 4.37 -13.60
C THR A 14 -3.52 5.58 -14.43
N THR A 15 -4.42 6.07 -15.28
CA THR A 15 -4.15 7.17 -16.21
C THR A 15 -3.93 8.54 -15.52
N ARG A 16 -4.51 8.76 -14.33
CA ARG A 16 -4.60 10.11 -13.74
C ARG A 16 -3.93 10.25 -12.38
N VAL A 17 -3.99 9.23 -11.53
CA VAL A 17 -3.42 9.27 -10.19
C VAL A 17 -2.64 7.99 -10.00
N TRP A 18 -1.35 8.11 -9.74
CA TRP A 18 -0.47 6.95 -9.58
C TRP A 18 -0.47 6.58 -8.10
N PRO A 19 -1.20 5.51 -7.69
CA PRO A 19 -1.04 4.99 -6.35
C PRO A 19 0.37 4.44 -6.16
N GLY A 20 0.85 4.43 -4.93
CA GLY A 20 2.08 3.73 -4.58
C GLY A 20 1.86 2.21 -4.63
N ALA A 21 2.95 1.46 -4.79
CA ALA A 21 2.96 0.01 -4.67
C ALA A 21 3.32 -0.40 -3.25
N VAL A 22 2.70 -1.46 -2.73
CA VAL A 22 3.17 -2.15 -1.52
C VAL A 22 4.04 -3.32 -1.95
N LEU A 23 5.33 -3.25 -1.62
CA LEU A 23 6.31 -4.28 -1.90
C LEU A 23 6.56 -5.09 -0.64
N ALA A 24 6.33 -6.40 -0.69
CA ALA A 24 6.61 -7.32 0.42
C ALA A 24 7.32 -8.56 -0.10
N GLY A 25 8.50 -8.86 0.45
CA GLY A 25 9.26 -10.06 0.06
C GLY A 25 9.65 -10.11 -1.43
N GLY A 26 9.78 -8.95 -2.09
CA GLY A 26 10.08 -8.86 -3.52
C GLY A 26 8.87 -8.90 -4.45
N GLU A 27 7.65 -9.02 -3.91
CA GLU A 27 6.41 -9.03 -4.69
C GLU A 27 5.57 -7.78 -4.43
N ILE A 28 4.91 -7.27 -5.48
CA ILE A 28 3.89 -6.24 -5.29
C ILE A 28 2.60 -6.92 -4.85
N VAL A 29 2.20 -6.64 -3.62
CA VAL A 29 1.06 -7.30 -2.96
C VAL A 29 -0.18 -6.41 -2.88
N GLY A 30 -0.08 -5.17 -3.32
CA GLY A 30 -1.18 -4.21 -3.25
C GLY A 30 -0.80 -2.82 -3.70
N THR A 31 -1.73 -1.91 -3.53
CA THR A 31 -1.52 -0.48 -3.76
C THR A 31 -1.72 0.30 -2.47
N TRP A 32 -1.12 1.47 -2.38
CA TRP A 32 -1.38 2.40 -1.30
C TRP A 32 -1.64 3.81 -1.81
N ARG A 33 -2.42 4.56 -1.04
CA ARG A 33 -2.74 5.96 -1.31
C ARG A 33 -2.61 6.76 -0.03
N ARG A 34 -2.13 8.00 -0.16
CA ARG A 34 -2.17 8.98 0.93
C ARG A 34 -3.31 9.97 0.71
N PRO A 35 -4.36 9.94 1.53
CA PRO A 35 -5.17 11.14 1.76
C PRO A 35 -4.37 12.13 2.63
N LYS A 36 -4.88 13.36 2.78
CA LYS A 36 -4.21 14.48 3.51
C LYS A 36 -3.62 14.10 4.88
N ALA A 37 -4.20 13.11 5.57
CA ALA A 37 -3.64 12.50 6.77
C ALA A 37 -3.93 10.99 6.75
N GLY A 38 -2.89 10.16 6.93
CA GLY A 38 -3.00 8.71 6.97
C GLY A 38 -2.64 8.00 5.66
N LEU A 39 -2.66 6.67 5.71
CA LEU A 39 -2.27 5.78 4.62
C LEU A 39 -3.37 4.72 4.43
N THR A 40 -3.94 4.64 3.23
CA THR A 40 -4.85 3.55 2.88
C THR A 40 -4.09 2.54 2.03
N ILE A 41 -4.17 1.27 2.41
CA ILE A 41 -3.54 0.16 1.71
C ILE A 41 -4.64 -0.80 1.23
N GLU A 42 -4.65 -1.04 -0.07
CA GLU A 42 -5.50 -2.03 -0.73
C GLU A 42 -4.63 -3.25 -1.05
N ALA A 43 -4.83 -4.33 -0.30
CA ALA A 43 -4.11 -5.58 -0.52
C ALA A 43 -4.85 -6.43 -1.55
N TRP A 44 -4.16 -6.93 -2.58
CA TRP A 44 -4.78 -7.75 -3.63
C TRP A 44 -5.06 -9.19 -3.19
N GLN A 45 -4.56 -9.58 -2.03
CA GLN A 45 -4.76 -10.88 -1.41
C GLN A 45 -4.61 -10.76 0.12
N PRO A 46 -5.16 -11.70 0.89
CA PRO A 46 -4.91 -11.76 2.33
C PRO A 46 -3.40 -11.84 2.61
N LEU A 47 -2.90 -10.89 3.41
CA LEU A 47 -1.51 -10.87 3.84
C LEU A 47 -1.35 -11.58 5.17
N ARG A 48 -0.21 -12.25 5.34
CA ARG A 48 0.15 -12.82 6.64
C ARG A 48 0.28 -11.70 7.68
N PRO A 49 -0.08 -11.95 8.96
CA PRO A 49 -0.02 -10.94 10.01
C PRO A 49 1.36 -10.28 10.16
N GLU A 50 2.43 -11.03 9.92
CA GLU A 50 3.81 -10.54 10.04
C GLU A 50 4.13 -9.52 8.95
N VAL A 51 3.66 -9.77 7.72
CA VAL A 51 3.80 -8.84 6.59
C VAL A 51 3.01 -7.57 6.87
N ARG A 52 1.78 -7.71 7.38
CA ARG A 52 0.93 -6.57 7.74
C ARG A 52 1.60 -5.68 8.79
N ARG A 53 2.17 -6.26 9.85
CA ARG A 53 2.91 -5.52 10.87
C ARG A 53 4.17 -4.85 10.33
N ALA A 54 4.91 -5.51 9.44
CA ALA A 54 6.09 -4.91 8.82
C ALA A 54 5.70 -3.67 8.00
N VAL A 55 4.63 -3.77 7.20
CA VAL A 55 4.10 -2.66 6.42
C VAL A 55 3.60 -1.52 7.32
N GLU A 56 2.92 -1.83 8.43
CA GLU A 56 2.48 -0.83 9.41
C GLU A 56 3.65 -0.12 10.09
N ALA A 57 4.73 -0.84 10.42
CA ALA A 57 5.94 -0.25 10.99
C ALA A 57 6.69 0.66 10.00
N GLU A 58 6.76 0.27 8.72
CA GLU A 58 7.32 1.12 7.67
C GLU A 58 6.45 2.36 7.44
N ALA A 59 5.13 2.21 7.45
CA ALA A 59 4.20 3.33 7.35
C ALA A 59 4.45 4.33 8.47
N ASP A 60 4.57 3.89 9.73
CA ASP A 60 4.85 4.77 10.88
C ASP A 60 6.19 5.51 10.80
N ALA A 61 7.15 5.02 10.01
CA ALA A 61 8.41 5.70 9.77
C ALA A 61 8.34 6.78 8.67
N LEU A 62 7.25 6.85 7.90
CA LEU A 62 7.10 7.84 6.85
C LEU A 62 6.81 9.23 7.43
N PRO A 63 7.50 10.29 6.95
CA PRO A 63 7.27 11.64 7.43
C PRO A 63 5.94 12.18 6.88
N PHE A 64 4.87 12.11 7.68
CA PHE A 64 3.57 12.70 7.32
C PHE A 64 3.43 14.11 7.89
N PRO A 65 3.26 15.15 7.04
CA PRO A 65 3.01 16.50 7.52
C PRO A 65 1.68 16.58 8.27
N GLY A 66 1.71 16.98 9.55
CA GLY A 66 0.52 17.28 10.35
C GLY A 66 -0.22 16.08 10.94
N ALA A 67 0.31 14.85 10.81
CA ALA A 67 -0.24 13.67 11.48
C ALA A 67 0.79 13.13 12.48
N GLY A 68 0.34 12.77 13.70
CA GLY A 68 1.19 12.14 14.71
C GLY A 68 1.67 10.74 14.26
N ARG A 69 0.86 9.71 14.47
CA ARG A 69 1.05 8.37 13.86
C ARG A 69 0.18 8.23 12.62
N SER A 70 0.67 7.50 11.63
CA SER A 70 -0.12 7.08 10.47
C SER A 70 -1.18 6.08 10.87
N ALA A 71 -2.45 6.40 10.61
CA ALA A 71 -3.48 5.38 10.59
C ALA A 71 -3.35 4.60 9.26
N VAL A 72 -2.94 3.34 9.34
CA VAL A 72 -2.98 2.40 8.20
C VAL A 72 -4.37 1.78 8.13
N ILE A 73 -5.08 2.07 7.05
CA ILE A 73 -6.40 1.49 6.77
C ILE A 73 -6.22 0.40 5.72
N TRP A 74 -6.56 -0.83 6.07
CA TRP A 74 -6.52 -1.96 5.14
C TRP A 74 -7.89 -2.14 4.48
N THR A 75 -7.91 -2.16 3.15
CA THR A 75 -9.07 -2.49 2.33
C THR A 75 -8.80 -3.77 1.55
N ALA A 76 -9.84 -4.59 1.39
CA ALA A 76 -9.84 -5.83 0.61
C ALA A 76 -10.52 -5.59 -0.75
#